data_AF-A0A6J4NCQ4-F1
#
_entry.id   AF-A0A6J4NCQ4-F1
#
_cell.length_a   1.000
_cell.length_b   1.000
_cell.length_c   1.000
_cell.angle_alpha   90.00
_cell.angle_beta   90.00
_cell.angle_gamma   90.00
#
_symmetry.space_group_name_H-M   'P 1'
#
loop_
_entity.id
_entity.type
_entity.pdbx_description
1 polymer ?
#
loop_
_entity_poly.entity_id
_entity_poly.type
_entity_poly.pdbx_seq_one_letter_code
_entity_poly.pdbx_strand_id
1 'polypeptide(L)'
;MTDVTSLDTSSAAGNREGQLTAPTIQYLVAMPNPESHLFEVTLRVQGWSEPVLDLKMPVWTPGSYLVREYARHLQDFSSLSGDRALPWRKLSKNHWQIETNSVSDITVRYRIFANE
;
A
#
# COMPACT_ATOMS: atom_id res chain seq x y z
N MET A 1 -6.11 59.73 4.45
CA MET A 1 -7.51 59.25 4.43
C MET A 1 -8.02 59.69 3.06
N THR A 2 -8.05 58.88 2.01
CA THR A 2 -8.39 57.44 1.90
C THR A 2 -7.83 56.86 0.57
N ASP A 3 -7.47 55.57 0.58
CA ASP A 3 -7.20 54.51 -0.45
C ASP A 3 -6.81 54.84 -1.92
N VAL A 4 -5.71 54.34 -2.53
CA VAL A 4 -5.34 52.97 -3.04
C VAL A 4 -6.47 52.35 -3.91
N THR A 5 -6.32 51.96 -5.19
CA THR A 5 -5.63 50.74 -5.68
C THR A 5 -5.71 50.62 -7.20
N SER A 6 -4.65 50.01 -7.75
CA SER A 6 -4.32 49.71 -9.15
C SER A 6 -5.33 48.86 -9.93
N LEU A 7 -5.28 49.05 -11.25
CA LEU A 7 -5.96 48.29 -12.31
C LEU A 7 -5.69 46.78 -12.25
N ASP A 8 -6.78 46.04 -12.45
CA ASP A 8 -6.86 44.60 -12.67
C ASP A 8 -6.46 44.29 -14.13
N THR A 9 -5.50 43.39 -14.34
CA THR A 9 -5.31 42.72 -15.63
C THR A 9 -4.80 41.31 -15.38
N SER A 10 -5.76 40.38 -15.30
CA SER A 10 -5.77 39.05 -15.92
C SER A 10 -4.42 38.48 -16.38
N SER A 11 -3.96 37.44 -15.68
CA SER A 11 -3.39 36.24 -16.31
C SER A 11 -3.45 35.08 -15.32
N ALA A 12 -4.60 34.39 -15.28
CA ALA A 12 -4.70 33.09 -14.66
C ALA A 12 -4.10 32.05 -15.62
N ALA A 13 -2.77 31.97 -15.66
CA ALA A 13 -2.10 30.74 -16.10
C ALA A 13 -2.37 29.69 -14.99
N GLY A 14 -3.48 28.97 -15.13
CA GLY A 14 -3.85 27.89 -14.23
C GLY A 14 -2.82 26.77 -14.31
N ASN A 15 -1.89 26.76 -13.35
CA ASN A 15 -1.09 25.59 -13.03
C ASN A 15 -2.06 24.49 -12.58
N ARG A 16 -2.43 23.58 -13.50
CA ARG A 16 -2.96 22.28 -13.10
C ARG A 16 -1.79 21.45 -12.59
N GLU A 17 -1.34 21.75 -11.37
CA GLU A 17 -0.63 20.76 -10.59
C GLU A 17 -1.61 19.62 -10.38
N GLY A 18 -1.36 18.49 -11.06
CA GLY A 18 -2.14 17.28 -10.88
C GLY A 18 -2.14 16.95 -9.38
N GLN A 19 -3.30 17.05 -8.75
CA GLN A 19 -3.44 16.84 -7.32
C GLN A 19 -3.07 15.38 -7.03
N LEU A 20 -1.82 15.16 -6.56
CA LEU A 20 -1.32 13.87 -6.13
C LEU A 20 -2.16 13.42 -4.94
N THR A 21 -3.22 12.66 -5.24
CA THR A 21 -4.05 12.07 -4.20
C THR A 21 -3.32 10.85 -3.70
N ALA A 22 -2.93 10.87 -2.41
CA ALA A 22 -2.30 9.72 -1.80
C ALA A 22 -3.21 8.49 -1.93
N PRO A 23 -2.64 7.30 -2.18
CA PRO A 23 -3.45 6.09 -2.29
C PRO A 23 -4.16 5.81 -0.97
N THR A 24 -5.40 5.33 -1.05
CA THR A 24 -6.14 4.85 0.12
C THR A 24 -5.71 3.43 0.42
N ILE A 25 -5.32 3.18 1.68
CA ILE A 25 -4.82 1.88 2.15
C ILE A 25 -5.76 1.35 3.22
N GLN A 26 -6.28 0.14 3.03
CA GLN A 26 -7.18 -0.52 3.97
C GLN A 26 -6.69 -1.94 4.25
N TYR A 27 -6.69 -2.32 5.52
CA TYR A 27 -6.38 -3.68 5.96
C TYR A 27 -7.63 -4.32 6.56
N LEU A 28 -7.97 -5.52 6.10
CA LEU A 28 -8.87 -6.43 6.77
C LEU A 28 -8.05 -7.58 7.34
N VAL A 29 -8.22 -7.83 8.63
CA VAL A 29 -7.57 -8.93 9.34
C VAL A 29 -8.67 -9.82 9.89
N ALA A 30 -8.64 -11.10 9.53
CA ALA A 30 -9.60 -12.09 9.98
C ALA A 30 -8.87 -13.33 10.51
N MET A 31 -9.55 -14.09 11.38
CA MET A 31 -9.05 -15.36 11.89
C MET A 31 -10.21 -16.37 11.87
N PRO A 32 -10.58 -16.87 10.68
CA PRO A 32 -11.77 -17.71 10.54
C PRO A 32 -11.65 -19.03 11.30
N ASN A 33 -10.43 -19.56 11.44
CA ASN A 33 -10.11 -20.80 12.14
C ASN A 33 -9.05 -20.51 13.23
N PRO A 34 -9.45 -20.04 14.43
CA PRO A 34 -8.51 -19.62 15.47
C PRO A 34 -7.51 -20.69 15.91
N GLU A 35 -7.91 -21.96 15.91
CA GLU A 35 -7.08 -23.11 16.28
C GLU A 35 -5.89 -23.34 15.35
N SER A 36 -5.95 -22.83 14.11
CA SER A 36 -4.83 -22.95 13.17
C SER A 36 -3.73 -21.92 13.39
N HIS A 37 -3.96 -20.93 14.28
CA HIS A 37 -3.08 -19.78 14.48
C HIS A 37 -2.76 -19.00 13.20
N LEU A 38 -3.64 -19.07 12.18
CA LEU A 38 -3.46 -18.36 10.92
C LEU A 38 -4.41 -17.16 10.87
N PHE A 39 -3.82 -15.98 10.71
CA PHE A 39 -4.55 -14.78 10.33
C PHE A 39 -4.59 -14.66 8.82
N GLU A 40 -5.77 -14.36 8.28
CA GLU A 40 -5.94 -13.95 6.91
C GLU A 40 -5.90 -12.43 6.83
N VAL A 41 -5.00 -11.90 6.00
CA VAL A 41 -4.86 -10.46 5.81
C VAL A 41 -5.19 -10.12 4.36
N THR A 42 -6.11 -9.18 4.19
CA THR A 42 -6.40 -8.55 2.91
C THR A 42 -5.99 -7.07 2.98
N LEU A 43 -5.03 -6.68 2.16
CA LEU A 43 -4.63 -5.31 1.92
C LEU A 43 -5.31 -4.82 0.63
N ARG A 44 -6.10 -3.75 0.72
CA ARG A 44 -6.64 -3.03 -0.44
C ARG A 44 -5.91 -1.71 -0.58
N VAL A 45 -5.39 -1.47 -1.78
CA VAL A 45 -4.74 -0.22 -2.18
C VAL A 45 -5.56 0.36 -3.32
N GLN A 46 -6.04 1.59 -3.16
CA GLN A 46 -6.87 2.28 -4.15
C GLN A 46 -6.24 3.61 -4.54
N GLY A 47 -6.42 4.01 -5.80
CA GLY A 47 -5.81 5.24 -6.33
C GLY A 47 -4.29 5.13 -6.50
N TRP A 48 -3.76 3.91 -6.69
CA TRP A 48 -2.35 3.72 -7.03
C TRP A 48 -2.06 4.22 -8.45
N SER A 49 -0.99 4.97 -8.65
CA SER A 49 -0.64 5.57 -9.96
C SER A 49 0.62 5.00 -10.59
N GLU A 50 1.48 4.34 -9.80
CA GLU A 50 2.79 3.90 -10.24
C GLU A 50 2.74 2.51 -10.91
N PRO A 51 3.64 2.22 -11.86
CA PRO A 51 3.69 0.92 -12.55
C PRO A 51 4.08 -0.25 -11.62
N VAL A 52 4.62 0.07 -10.45
CA VAL A 52 5.15 -0.88 -9.47
C VAL A 52 4.62 -0.52 -8.10
N LEU A 53 4.19 -1.51 -7.31
CA LEU A 53 3.87 -1.39 -5.89
C LEU A 53 4.85 -2.23 -5.08
N ASP A 54 5.65 -1.56 -4.25
CA ASP A 54 6.56 -2.21 -3.31
C ASP A 54 5.90 -2.36 -1.93
N LEU A 55 5.84 -3.61 -1.44
CA LEU A 55 5.36 -3.94 -0.12
C LEU A 55 6.50 -4.47 0.74
N LYS A 56 6.69 -3.87 1.91
CA LYS A 56 7.74 -4.24 2.86
C LYS A 56 7.14 -4.53 4.22
N MET A 57 7.54 -5.66 4.79
CA MET A 57 7.25 -6.00 6.17
C MET A 57 8.38 -5.49 7.08
N PRO A 58 8.09 -4.78 8.17
CA PRO A 58 9.13 -4.33 9.09
C PRO A 58 9.89 -5.53 9.68
N VAL A 59 11.15 -5.31 10.05
CA VAL A 59 12.02 -6.32 10.69
C VAL A 59 12.27 -6.02 12.17
N TRP A 60 11.57 -5.04 12.74
CA TRP A 60 11.65 -4.65 14.13
C TRP A 60 10.35 -3.95 14.53
N THR A 61 10.12 -3.81 15.84
CA THR A 61 8.94 -3.14 16.39
C THR A 61 9.41 -2.05 17.37
N PRO A 62 8.88 -0.81 17.32
CA PRO A 62 9.27 0.24 18.26
C PRO A 62 9.24 -0.24 19.72
N GLY A 63 10.27 0.11 20.49
CA GLY A 63 10.48 -0.38 21.85
C GLY A 63 11.31 -1.68 21.94
N SER A 64 11.53 -2.39 20.82
CA SER A 64 12.44 -3.53 20.73
C SER A 64 13.47 -3.28 19.61
N TYR A 65 14.74 -3.21 19.98
CA TYR A 65 15.85 -3.03 19.03
C TYR A 65 16.38 -4.34 18.45
N LEU A 66 15.65 -5.45 18.66
CA LEU A 66 16.03 -6.73 18.11
C LEU A 66 15.46 -6.89 16.71
N VAL A 67 16.30 -7.38 15.80
CA VAL A 67 15.86 -7.79 14.47
C VAL A 67 14.96 -9.03 14.59
N ARG A 68 13.89 -9.05 13.80
CA ARG A 68 12.85 -10.07 13.74
C ARG A 68 12.62 -10.47 12.30
N GLU A 69 12.34 -11.74 12.09
CA GLU A 69 12.08 -12.32 10.77
C GLU A 69 10.56 -12.53 10.57
N TYR A 70 9.72 -11.54 10.84
CA TYR A 70 8.25 -11.68 10.75
C TYR A 70 7.76 -12.22 9.40
N ALA A 71 8.46 -11.85 8.32
CA ALA A 71 8.15 -12.30 6.97
C ALA A 71 8.29 -13.82 6.76
N ARG A 72 8.98 -14.53 7.66
CA ARG A 72 9.10 -16.00 7.63
C ARG A 72 7.76 -16.71 7.85
N HIS A 73 6.82 -16.03 8.52
CA HIS A 73 5.50 -16.57 8.87
C HIS A 73 4.43 -16.28 7.82
N LEU A 74 4.76 -15.48 6.82
CA LEU A 74 3.85 -15.14 5.74
C LEU A 74 3.75 -16.28 4.72
N GLN A 75 2.51 -16.68 4.43
CA GLN A 75 2.17 -17.77 3.51
C GLN A 75 1.16 -17.28 2.45
N ASP A 76 1.13 -17.95 1.31
CA ASP A 76 0.12 -17.77 0.24
C ASP A 76 -0.07 -16.32 -0.23
N PHE A 77 1.05 -15.62 -0.43
CA PHE A 77 1.02 -14.27 -0.99
C PHE A 77 0.40 -14.27 -2.39
N SER A 78 -0.59 -13.40 -2.60
CA SER A 78 -1.21 -13.18 -3.91
C SER A 78 -1.57 -11.70 -4.08
N SER A 79 -1.58 -11.25 -5.34
CA SER A 79 -1.95 -9.89 -5.74
C SER A 79 -2.92 -9.94 -6.91
N LEU A 80 -4.00 -9.15 -6.82
CA LEU A 80 -5.07 -9.11 -7.82
C LEU A 80 -5.54 -7.67 -8.08
N SER A 81 -6.13 -7.44 -9.25
CA SER A 81 -6.97 -6.29 -9.56
C SER A 81 -8.31 -6.81 -10.06
N GLY A 82 -9.37 -6.65 -9.25
CA GLY A 82 -10.59 -7.44 -9.43
C GLY A 82 -10.27 -8.95 -9.37
N ASP A 83 -10.62 -9.66 -10.43
CA ASP A 83 -10.35 -11.10 -10.57
C ASP A 83 -9.04 -11.40 -11.34
N ARG A 84 -8.32 -10.37 -11.81
CA ARG A 84 -7.08 -10.54 -12.57
C ARG A 84 -5.89 -10.60 -11.63
N ALA A 85 -5.13 -11.70 -11.67
CA ALA A 85 -3.86 -11.80 -10.96
C ALA A 85 -2.83 -10.79 -11.51
N LEU A 86 -2.13 -10.12 -10.61
CA LEU A 86 -1.01 -9.22 -10.92
C LEU A 86 0.31 -9.97 -10.71
N PRO A 87 1.28 -9.88 -11.65
CA PRO A 87 2.61 -10.45 -11.46
C PRO A 87 3.31 -9.84 -10.25
N TRP A 88 4.05 -10.66 -9.51
CA TRP A 88 4.85 -10.19 -8.39
C TRP A 88 6.10 -11.06 -8.20
N ARG A 89 7.08 -10.50 -7.49
CA ARG A 89 8.31 -11.22 -7.09
C ARG A 89 8.77 -10.78 -5.70
N LYS A 90 9.50 -11.65 -5.00
CA LYS A 90 10.27 -11.27 -3.80
C LYS A 90 11.60 -10.65 -4.23
N LEU A 91 11.90 -9.45 -3.72
CA LEU A 91 13.19 -8.80 -3.87
C LEU A 91 14.12 -9.09 -2.69
N SER A 92 13.55 -9.36 -1.51
CA SER A 92 14.26 -9.83 -0.33
C SER A 92 13.31 -10.68 0.53
N LYS A 93 13.78 -11.14 1.70
CA LYS A 93 12.96 -11.94 2.64
C LYS A 93 11.65 -11.25 3.04
N ASN A 94 11.67 -9.93 3.18
CA ASN A 94 10.57 -9.10 3.70
C ASN A 94 10.06 -8.06 2.69
N HIS A 95 10.41 -8.19 1.41
CA HIS A 95 10.08 -7.23 0.36
C HIS A 95 9.51 -7.93 -0.87
N TRP A 96 8.26 -7.59 -1.19
CA TRP A 96 7.53 -8.01 -2.38
C TRP A 96 7.36 -6.82 -3.32
N GLN A 97 7.50 -7.07 -4.62
CA GLN A 97 7.27 -6.09 -5.65
C GLN A 97 6.18 -6.62 -6.59
N ILE A 98 5.12 -5.82 -6.78
CA ILE A 98 3.98 -6.14 -7.64
C ILE A 98 4.03 -5.24 -8.87
N GLU A 99 3.88 -5.83 -10.05
CA GLU A 99 3.70 -5.10 -11.31
C GLU A 99 2.22 -4.74 -11.47
N THR A 100 1.91 -3.45 -11.43
CA THR A 100 0.52 -2.97 -11.37
C THR A 100 -0.12 -2.93 -12.75
N ASN A 101 0.67 -2.89 -13.82
CA ASN A 101 0.18 -2.77 -15.20
C ASN A 101 -0.83 -1.61 -15.36
N SER A 102 -0.56 -0.49 -14.68
CA SER A 102 -1.37 0.73 -14.67
C SER A 102 -2.78 0.59 -14.08
N VAL A 103 -3.04 -0.44 -13.26
CA VAL A 103 -4.28 -0.52 -12.48
C VAL A 103 -4.18 0.31 -11.19
N SER A 104 -5.28 0.94 -10.81
CA SER A 104 -5.37 1.79 -9.61
C SER A 104 -5.81 1.04 -8.35
N ASP A 105 -6.53 -0.06 -8.51
CA ASP A 105 -7.13 -0.84 -7.44
C ASP A 105 -6.46 -2.21 -7.35
N ILE A 106 -5.75 -2.42 -6.25
CA ILE A 106 -4.91 -3.59 -6.01
C ILE A 106 -5.36 -4.24 -4.71
N THR A 107 -5.61 -5.54 -4.74
CA THR A 107 -5.89 -6.36 -3.57
C THR A 107 -4.77 -7.35 -3.37
N VAL A 108 -4.12 -7.29 -2.22
CA VAL A 108 -3.09 -8.25 -1.80
C VAL A 108 -3.65 -9.11 -0.68
N ARG A 109 -3.46 -10.42 -0.79
CA ARG A 109 -3.89 -11.39 0.22
C ARG A 109 -2.72 -12.25 0.63
N TYR A 110 -2.65 -12.53 1.91
CA TYR A 110 -1.69 -13.47 2.48
C TYR A 110 -2.21 -14.00 3.81
N ARG A 111 -1.60 -15.09 4.28
CA ARG A 111 -1.82 -15.61 5.62
C ARG A 111 -0.58 -15.40 6.47
N ILE A 112 -0.75 -15.17 7.77
CA ILE A 112 0.35 -15.09 8.74
C ILE A 112 0.11 -16.11 9.84
N PHE A 113 1.11 -16.94 10.10
CA PHE A 113 1.12 -17.80 11.29
C PHE A 113 1.55 -16.99 12.52
N ALA A 114 0.74 -17.03 13.58
CA ALA A 114 0.93 -16.24 14.80
C ALA A 114 0.80 -17.13 16.04
N ASN A 115 1.90 -17.84 16.36
CA ASN A 115 2.02 -18.71 17.53
C ASN A 115 3.45 -18.68 18.07
N GLU A 116 3.97 -17.49 18.34
CA GLU A 116 5.29 -17.23 18.93
C GLU A 116 5.19 -16.34 20.16
#